data_AF-A0A1Q6EFT4-F1
#
_entry.id   AF-A0A1Q6EFT4-F1
#
_cell.length_a   1.000
_cell.length_b   1.000
_cell.length_c   1.000
_cell.angle_alpha   90.00
_cell.angle_beta   90.00
_cell.angle_gamma   90.00
#
_symmetry.space_group_name_H-M   'P 1'
#
loop_
_entity.id
_entity.type
_entity.pdbx_description
1 polymer ?
#
loop_
_entity_poly.entity_id
_entity_poly.type
_entity_poly.pdbx_seq_one_letter_code
_entity_poly.pdbx_strand_id
1 'polypeptide(L)'
;MKLRNIITGLALLAAVSVSAQYDLNAAAEEYKTEVEASIKKMNGNDKHNSGPEPFKEFIAKFSTDENFMNERIALDAAAREKYADMLTPSTFTAKLPVIADNNGTEDVYYQIWDEMQFHTVHLNCCWDGVLENNIIFMKKNGKWYLDSITE
;
A
#
# COMPACT_ATOMS: atom_id res chain seq x y z
N MET A 1 70.19 -21.91 22.34
CA MET A 1 69.07 -21.74 23.29
C MET A 1 69.16 -20.37 23.94
N LYS A 2 68.29 -19.41 23.54
CA LYS A 2 67.89 -18.22 24.30
C LYS A 2 66.65 -17.59 23.64
N LEU A 3 65.74 -17.13 24.51
CA LEU A 3 64.30 -16.83 24.38
C LEU A 3 63.96 -15.74 23.33
N ARG A 4 62.93 -15.88 22.47
CA ARG A 4 61.46 -15.63 22.63
C ARG A 4 61.03 -14.18 22.95
N ASN A 5 60.10 -13.70 22.12
CA ASN A 5 59.21 -12.52 22.19
C ASN A 5 59.87 -11.18 21.81
N ILE A 6 59.29 -10.38 20.91
CA ILE A 6 58.13 -9.51 21.16
C ILE A 6 57.21 -9.42 19.93
N ILE A 7 55.92 -9.58 20.21
CA ILE A 7 54.77 -9.30 19.33
C ILE A 7 54.48 -7.80 19.41
N THR A 8 54.45 -7.11 18.28
CA THR A 8 53.96 -5.72 18.13
C THR A 8 53.58 -5.58 16.66
N GLY A 9 52.37 -5.25 16.23
CA GLY A 9 51.10 -4.92 16.86
C GLY A 9 50.25 -4.52 15.67
N LEU A 10 49.34 -5.40 15.22
CA LEU A 10 48.46 -5.09 14.09
C LEU A 10 47.33 -4.22 14.65
N ALA A 11 47.40 -2.91 14.40
CA ALA A 11 46.30 -2.01 14.69
C ALA A 11 45.11 -2.41 13.80
N LEU A 12 44.15 -3.12 14.38
CA LEU A 12 42.88 -3.42 13.75
C LEU A 12 42.10 -2.10 13.64
N LEU A 13 42.10 -1.46 12.47
CA LEU A 13 41.14 -0.40 12.16
C LEU A 13 39.75 -1.05 12.13
N ALA A 14 38.99 -0.90 13.22
CA ALA A 14 37.56 -1.08 13.18
C ALA A 14 36.98 0.09 12.36
N ALA A 15 36.79 -0.13 11.05
CA ALA A 15 35.96 0.73 10.25
C ALA A 15 34.51 0.55 10.74
N VAL A 16 34.07 1.44 11.64
CA VAL A 16 32.66 1.55 11.98
C VAL A 16 32.00 2.26 10.81
N SER A 17 31.65 1.50 9.77
CA SER A 17 30.69 1.98 8.77
C SER A 17 29.36 2.09 9.49
N VAL A 18 29.02 3.29 9.95
CA VAL A 18 27.64 3.65 10.31
C VAL A 18 26.87 3.62 8.99
N SER A 19 26.37 2.44 8.59
CA SER A 19 25.23 2.40 7.69
C SER A 19 24.13 3.12 8.44
N ALA A 20 23.61 4.22 7.87
CA ALA A 20 22.41 4.86 8.40
C ALA A 20 21.34 3.77 8.50
N GLN A 21 21.01 3.36 9.72
CA GLN A 21 19.91 2.46 9.94
C GLN A 21 18.67 3.18 9.41
N TYR A 22 18.02 2.60 8.40
CA TYR A 22 16.75 3.11 7.91
C TYR A 22 15.77 3.14 9.08
N ASP A 23 15.28 4.32 9.43
CA ASP A 23 14.33 4.49 10.52
C ASP A 23 12.91 4.32 9.98
N LEU A 24 12.41 3.10 10.13
CA LEU A 24 11.06 2.70 9.71
C LEU A 24 9.98 3.56 10.37
N ASN A 25 10.20 4.08 11.58
CA ASN A 25 9.21 4.94 12.25
C ASN A 25 9.17 6.32 11.60
N ALA A 26 10.34 6.86 11.21
CA ALA A 26 10.40 8.13 10.49
C ALA A 26 9.74 8.03 9.12
N ALA A 27 9.99 6.94 8.39
CA ALA A 27 9.34 6.67 7.11
C ALA A 27 7.81 6.51 7.25
N ALA A 28 7.35 5.76 8.26
CA ALA A 28 5.93 5.59 8.54
C ALA A 28 5.21 6.93 8.83
N GLU A 29 5.85 7.85 9.54
CA GLU A 29 5.25 9.17 9.80
C GLU A 29 5.21 10.06 8.54
N GLU A 30 6.18 9.93 7.63
CA GLU A 30 6.16 10.61 6.33
C GLU A 30 4.96 10.15 5.49
N TYR A 31 4.81 8.84 5.27
CA TYR A 31 3.71 8.27 4.48
C TYR A 31 2.34 8.52 5.10
N LYS A 32 2.26 8.62 6.43
CA LYS A 32 0.99 8.87 7.14
C LYS A 32 0.35 10.17 6.70
N THR A 33 1.14 11.23 6.53
CA THR A 33 0.63 12.53 6.08
C THR A 33 0.01 12.43 4.68
N GLU A 34 0.64 11.68 3.78
CA GLU A 34 0.13 11.44 2.43
C GLU A 34 -1.16 10.62 2.44
N VAL A 35 -1.18 9.54 3.22
CA VAL A 35 -2.37 8.69 3.37
C VAL A 35 -3.54 9.50 3.93
N GLU A 36 -3.34 10.29 4.98
CA GLU A 36 -4.38 11.15 5.57
C GLU A 36 -4.90 12.20 4.56
N ALA A 37 -4.01 12.82 3.79
CA ALA A 37 -4.39 13.75 2.74
C ALA A 37 -5.22 13.06 1.64
N SER A 38 -4.84 11.83 1.27
CA SER A 38 -5.59 11.03 0.30
C SER A 38 -6.99 10.68 0.79
N ILE A 39 -7.14 10.29 2.06
CA ILE A 39 -8.43 9.99 2.69
C ILE A 39 -9.32 11.24 2.70
N LYS A 40 -8.74 12.40 3.01
CA LYS A 40 -9.48 13.67 2.97
C LYS A 40 -9.95 14.02 1.56
N LYS A 41 -9.09 13.88 0.56
CA LYS A 41 -9.43 14.12 -0.85
C LYS A 41 -10.51 13.15 -1.33
N MET A 42 -10.35 11.87 -0.99
CA MET A 42 -11.29 10.80 -1.31
C MET A 42 -12.69 11.11 -0.76
N ASN A 43 -12.80 11.58 0.48
CA ASN A 43 -14.08 11.91 1.11
C ASN A 43 -14.65 13.30 0.72
N GLY A 44 -13.88 14.12 0.02
CA GLY A 44 -14.28 15.47 -0.42
C GLY A 44 -15.39 15.47 -1.48
N ASN A 45 -15.87 16.67 -1.82
CA ASN A 45 -16.87 16.86 -2.88
C ASN A 45 -16.19 17.14 -4.22
N ASP A 46 -15.59 16.11 -4.81
CA ASP A 46 -14.92 16.18 -6.12
C ASP A 46 -15.63 15.25 -7.13
N LYS A 47 -15.18 15.25 -8.39
CA LYS A 47 -15.82 14.60 -9.54
C LYS A 47 -16.04 13.09 -9.38
N HIS A 48 -15.14 12.35 -8.72
CA HIS A 48 -15.32 10.91 -8.46
C HIS A 48 -16.53 10.63 -7.55
N ASN A 49 -16.91 11.60 -6.73
CA ASN A 49 -18.07 11.53 -5.84
C ASN A 49 -19.35 12.13 -6.43
N SER A 50 -19.37 12.39 -7.74
CA SER A 50 -20.56 12.95 -8.41
C SER A 50 -21.42 11.89 -9.11
N GLY A 51 -22.68 12.25 -9.38
CA GLY A 51 -23.65 11.39 -10.05
C GLY A 51 -24.44 10.49 -9.10
N PRO A 52 -25.18 9.51 -9.64
CA PRO A 52 -26.13 8.70 -8.86
C PRO A 52 -25.46 7.71 -7.91
N GLU A 53 -24.20 7.37 -8.15
CA GLU A 53 -23.38 6.58 -7.23
C GLU A 53 -22.05 7.31 -7.01
N PRO A 54 -21.96 8.11 -5.94
CA PRO A 54 -20.70 8.68 -5.46
C PRO A 54 -19.70 7.57 -5.11
N PHE A 55 -18.43 7.71 -5.50
CA PHE A 55 -17.43 6.69 -5.20
C PHE A 55 -17.28 6.44 -3.69
N LYS A 56 -17.39 7.47 -2.84
CA LYS A 56 -17.32 7.34 -1.37
C LYS A 56 -18.42 6.45 -0.78
N GLU A 57 -19.61 6.47 -1.36
CA GLU A 57 -20.72 5.64 -0.92
C GLU A 57 -20.56 4.21 -1.44
N PHE A 58 -20.12 4.08 -2.69
CA PHE A 58 -19.75 2.78 -3.27
C PHE A 58 -18.68 2.09 -2.43
N ILE A 59 -17.55 2.74 -2.16
CA ILE A 59 -16.41 2.10 -1.50
C ILE A 59 -16.73 1.77 -0.04
N ALA A 60 -17.49 2.62 0.67
CA ALA A 60 -17.92 2.33 2.03
C ALA A 60 -18.72 1.02 2.11
N LYS A 61 -19.58 0.75 1.12
CA LYS A 61 -20.33 -0.50 1.02
C LYS A 61 -19.47 -1.66 0.50
N PHE A 62 -18.69 -1.43 -0.56
CA PHE A 62 -17.81 -2.42 -1.17
C PHE A 62 -16.82 -3.01 -0.16
N SER A 63 -16.34 -2.19 0.77
CA SER A 63 -15.35 -2.59 1.76
C SER A 63 -15.94 -3.17 3.05
N THR A 64 -17.25 -3.40 3.11
CA THR A 64 -17.94 -3.94 4.31
C THR A 64 -18.99 -5.03 4.01
N ASP A 65 -19.60 -5.02 2.83
CA ASP A 65 -20.64 -5.97 2.42
C ASP A 65 -20.09 -6.93 1.34
N GLU A 66 -19.80 -8.16 1.75
CA GLU A 66 -19.23 -9.19 0.87
C GLU A 66 -20.13 -9.53 -0.33
N ASN A 67 -21.45 -9.55 -0.15
CA ASN A 67 -22.37 -9.83 -1.25
C ASN A 67 -22.32 -8.70 -2.28
N PHE A 68 -22.36 -7.45 -1.82
CA PHE A 68 -22.25 -6.29 -2.69
C PHE A 68 -20.88 -6.21 -3.37
N MET A 69 -19.80 -6.53 -2.66
CA MET A 69 -18.46 -6.63 -3.23
C MET A 69 -18.45 -7.63 -4.39
N ASN A 70 -18.94 -8.84 -4.17
CA ASN A 70 -18.97 -9.91 -5.18
C ASN A 70 -19.76 -9.51 -6.44
N GLU A 71 -20.86 -8.76 -6.29
CA GLU A 71 -21.64 -8.20 -7.41
C GLU A 71 -20.89 -7.12 -8.21
N ARG A 72 -19.90 -6.47 -7.59
CA ARG A 72 -19.18 -5.32 -8.14
C ARG A 72 -17.75 -5.62 -8.56
N ILE A 73 -17.32 -6.89 -8.51
CA ILE A 73 -16.05 -7.33 -9.08
C ILE A 73 -16.24 -7.63 -10.57
N ALA A 74 -15.59 -6.85 -11.43
CA ALA A 74 -15.56 -7.03 -12.88
C ALA A 74 -14.32 -7.78 -13.38
N LEU A 75 -13.51 -8.33 -12.47
CA LEU A 75 -12.35 -9.18 -12.79
C LEU A 75 -12.79 -10.48 -13.50
N ASP A 76 -11.97 -10.91 -14.46
CA ASP A 76 -12.11 -12.22 -15.09
C ASP A 76 -11.72 -13.37 -14.14
N ALA A 77 -11.94 -14.61 -14.58
CA ALA A 77 -11.68 -15.79 -13.74
C ALA A 77 -10.21 -15.94 -13.35
N ALA A 78 -9.28 -15.63 -14.25
CA ALA A 78 -7.85 -15.77 -13.99
C ALA A 78 -7.36 -14.72 -12.98
N ALA A 79 -7.81 -13.47 -13.11
CA ALA A 79 -7.52 -12.41 -12.15
C ALA A 79 -8.15 -12.69 -10.78
N ARG A 80 -9.38 -13.22 -10.74
CA ARG A 80 -10.02 -13.62 -9.47
C ARG A 80 -9.26 -14.72 -8.76
N GLU A 81 -8.74 -15.69 -9.49
CA GLU A 81 -7.91 -16.75 -8.93
C GLU A 81 -6.56 -16.19 -8.44
N LYS A 82 -5.89 -15.37 -9.26
CA LYS A 82 -4.60 -14.76 -8.92
C LYS A 82 -4.67 -13.91 -7.64
N TYR A 83 -5.73 -13.13 -7.48
CA TYR A 83 -5.87 -12.16 -6.39
C TYR A 83 -6.83 -12.61 -5.29
N ALA A 84 -7.15 -13.89 -5.18
CA ALA A 84 -8.16 -14.41 -4.27
C ALA A 84 -7.97 -13.93 -2.81
N ASP A 85 -6.73 -13.89 -2.32
CA ASP A 85 -6.38 -13.44 -0.96
C ASP A 85 -6.64 -11.94 -0.74
N MET A 86 -6.62 -11.14 -1.81
CA MET A 86 -6.93 -9.71 -1.75
C MET A 86 -8.43 -9.44 -1.83
N LEU A 87 -9.24 -10.36 -2.36
CA LEU A 87 -10.68 -10.19 -2.57
C LEU A 87 -11.48 -10.37 -1.28
N THR A 88 -11.12 -9.61 -0.24
CA THR A 88 -11.85 -9.50 1.02
C THR A 88 -12.31 -8.05 1.21
N PRO A 89 -13.49 -7.81 1.82
CA PRO A 89 -13.99 -6.44 1.95
C PRO A 89 -13.02 -5.47 2.65
N SER A 90 -12.29 -5.94 3.68
CA SER A 90 -11.35 -5.11 4.44
C SER A 90 -10.10 -4.68 3.66
N THR A 91 -9.81 -5.30 2.51
CA THR A 91 -8.69 -4.92 1.65
C THR A 91 -8.86 -3.54 1.04
N PHE A 92 -10.09 -3.14 0.71
CA PHE A 92 -10.34 -2.01 -0.21
C PHE A 92 -10.53 -0.68 0.52
N THR A 93 -9.59 -0.33 1.40
CA THR A 93 -9.58 0.94 2.13
C THR A 93 -8.16 1.48 2.22
N ALA A 94 -7.99 2.80 2.18
CA ALA A 94 -6.68 3.38 2.52
C ALA A 94 -6.30 3.02 3.96
N LYS A 95 -5.05 2.62 4.16
CA LYS A 95 -4.51 2.12 5.43
C LYS A 95 -3.34 2.99 5.83
N LEU A 96 -3.39 3.47 7.08
CA LEU A 96 -2.26 4.16 7.67
C LEU A 96 -1.03 3.24 7.69
N PRO A 97 0.18 3.81 7.61
CA PRO A 97 1.40 3.05 7.59
C PRO A 97 1.57 2.15 8.81
N VAL A 98 1.99 0.91 8.57
CA VAL A 98 2.33 -0.08 9.59
C VAL A 98 3.67 -0.71 9.25
N ILE A 99 4.50 -0.95 10.26
CA ILE A 99 5.72 -1.74 10.08
C ILE A 99 5.31 -3.21 10.10
N ALA A 100 5.65 -3.95 9.04
CA ALA A 100 5.28 -5.35 8.87
C ALA A 100 6.42 -6.14 8.22
N ASP A 101 6.39 -7.46 8.41
CA ASP A 101 7.32 -8.36 7.71
C ASP A 101 6.96 -8.43 6.22
N ASN A 102 7.95 -8.13 5.39
CA ASN A 102 7.92 -8.25 3.95
C ASN A 102 9.05 -9.20 3.52
N ASN A 103 8.74 -10.50 3.44
CA ASN A 103 9.69 -11.54 3.02
C ASN A 103 10.97 -11.61 3.89
N GLY A 104 10.83 -11.43 5.21
CA GLY A 104 11.94 -11.52 6.17
C GLY A 104 12.67 -10.20 6.44
N THR A 105 12.21 -9.09 5.87
CA THR A 105 12.63 -7.73 6.24
C THR A 105 11.46 -6.93 6.78
N GLU A 106 11.69 -6.12 7.82
CA GLU A 106 10.67 -5.17 8.28
C GLU A 106 10.65 -3.96 7.36
N ASP A 107 9.50 -3.73 6.73
CA ASP A 107 9.25 -2.60 5.83
C ASP A 107 7.95 -1.90 6.25
N VAL A 108 7.71 -0.69 5.75
CA VAL A 108 6.47 0.06 6.01
C VAL A 108 5.44 -0.24 4.92
N TYR A 109 4.36 -0.90 5.31
CA TYR A 109 3.19 -1.11 4.47
C TYR A 109 2.16 0.00 4.64
N TYR A 110 1.59 0.48 3.53
CA TYR A 110 0.43 1.38 3.56
C TYR A 110 -0.43 1.25 2.32
N GLN A 111 -1.65 1.78 2.39
CA GLN A 111 -2.52 1.90 1.21
C GLN A 111 -3.02 3.34 1.05
N ILE A 112 -2.96 3.87 -0.16
CA ILE A 112 -3.24 5.28 -0.44
C ILE A 112 -4.18 5.44 -1.64
N TRP A 113 -5.15 6.35 -1.53
CA TRP A 113 -5.96 6.76 -2.67
C TRP A 113 -5.14 7.65 -3.58
N ASP A 114 -4.96 7.26 -4.84
CA ASP A 114 -4.13 8.00 -5.77
C ASP A 114 -4.99 8.69 -6.84
N GLU A 115 -4.84 8.31 -8.10
CA GLU A 115 -5.59 8.89 -9.20
C GLU A 115 -7.10 8.80 -8.92
N MET A 116 -7.75 9.96 -8.79
CA MET A 116 -9.19 10.12 -8.49
C MET A 116 -9.84 10.97 -9.59
N GLN A 117 -10.29 10.28 -10.64
CA GLN A 117 -10.97 10.86 -11.79
C GLN A 117 -12.48 10.62 -11.72
N PHE A 118 -13.23 11.25 -12.61
CA PHE A 118 -14.69 11.09 -12.66
C PHE A 118 -15.13 9.62 -12.86
N HIS A 119 -14.37 8.86 -13.65
CA HIS A 119 -14.71 7.48 -14.03
C HIS A 119 -13.70 6.44 -13.56
N THR A 120 -12.61 6.83 -12.90
CA THR A 120 -11.56 5.92 -12.44
C THR A 120 -11.03 6.37 -11.09
N VAL A 121 -10.86 5.44 -10.15
CA VAL A 121 -10.19 5.69 -8.87
C VAL A 121 -9.19 4.57 -8.59
N HIS A 122 -7.99 4.93 -8.11
CA HIS A 122 -6.91 4.00 -7.81
C HIS A 122 -6.66 3.92 -6.30
N LEU A 123 -6.45 2.70 -5.80
CA LEU A 123 -5.94 2.42 -4.47
C LEU A 123 -4.60 1.69 -4.62
N ASN A 124 -3.53 2.38 -4.28
CA ASN A 124 -2.19 1.83 -4.35
C ASN A 124 -1.85 1.15 -3.01
N CYS A 125 -1.34 -0.08 -3.07
CA CYS A 125 -0.73 -0.80 -1.97
C CYS A 125 0.78 -0.67 -2.11
N CYS A 126 1.46 -0.18 -1.07
CA CYS A 126 2.87 0.17 -1.14
C CYS A 126 3.67 -0.43 0.02
N TRP A 127 4.92 -0.79 -0.28
CA TRP A 127 5.97 -1.10 0.69
C TRP A 127 7.10 -0.07 0.54
N ASP A 128 7.38 0.72 1.58
CA ASP A 128 8.45 1.75 1.58
C ASP A 128 8.44 2.66 0.34
N GLY A 129 7.25 3.09 -0.07
CA GLY A 129 7.06 3.95 -1.25
C GLY A 129 7.10 3.23 -2.60
N VAL A 130 7.38 1.93 -2.61
CA VAL A 130 7.33 1.08 -3.81
C VAL A 130 5.92 0.54 -3.98
N LEU A 131 5.33 0.79 -5.15
CA LEU A 131 4.04 0.22 -5.53
C LEU A 131 4.15 -1.30 -5.65
N GLU A 132 3.33 -2.02 -4.91
CA GLU A 132 3.21 -3.48 -4.99
C GLU A 132 1.97 -3.88 -5.78
N ASN A 133 0.84 -3.23 -5.51
CA ASN A 133 -0.40 -3.46 -6.22
C ASN A 133 -1.14 -2.16 -6.46
N ASN A 134 -1.69 -1.98 -7.66
CA ASN A 134 -2.61 -0.92 -8.02
C ASN A 134 -4.01 -1.50 -8.22
N ILE A 135 -4.94 -1.16 -7.33
CA ILE A 135 -6.33 -1.60 -7.37
C ILE A 135 -7.16 -0.52 -8.06
N ILE A 136 -7.72 -0.85 -9.21
CA ILE A 136 -8.38 0.11 -10.10
C ILE A 136 -9.88 -0.10 -10.06
N PHE A 137 -10.59 0.95 -9.70
CA PHE A 137 -12.05 1.03 -9.76
C PHE A 137 -12.47 1.85 -10.97
N MET A 138 -13.43 1.34 -11.75
CA MET A 138 -13.98 2.07 -12.89
C MET A 138 -15.50 2.22 -12.82
N LYS A 139 -15.95 3.40 -13.25
CA LYS A 139 -17.38 3.70 -13.41
C LYS A 139 -17.85 3.26 -14.80
N LYS A 140 -18.72 2.25 -14.84
CA LYS A 140 -19.35 1.70 -16.03
C LYS A 140 -20.87 1.90 -15.93
N ASN A 141 -21.46 2.60 -16.89
CA ASN A 141 -22.91 2.88 -16.91
C ASN A 141 -23.45 3.50 -15.60
N GLY A 142 -22.68 4.43 -15.01
CA GLY A 142 -23.05 5.14 -13.78
C GLY A 142 -22.79 4.37 -12.49
N LYS A 143 -22.28 3.13 -12.57
CA LYS A 143 -21.98 2.25 -11.43
C LYS A 143 -20.48 1.97 -11.34
N TRP A 144 -19.92 1.95 -10.14
CA TRP A 144 -18.53 1.61 -9.87
C TRP A 144 -18.33 0.10 -9.73
N TYR A 145 -17.17 -0.36 -10.17
CA TYR A 145 -16.74 -1.76 -10.12
C TYR A 145 -15.26 -1.83 -9.81
N LEU A 146 -14.82 -2.89 -9.12
CA LEU A 146 -13.42 -3.31 -9.14
C LEU A 146 -13.12 -3.84 -10.55
N ASP A 147 -12.31 -3.10 -11.30
CA ASP A 147 -12.06 -3.33 -12.71
C ASP A 147 -10.81 -4.16 -12.95
N SER A 148 -9.73 -3.84 -12.25
CA SER A 148 -8.43 -4.49 -12.41
C SER A 148 -7.59 -4.38 -11.14
N ILE A 149 -6.64 -5.30 -10.99
CA ILE A 149 -5.55 -5.25 -10.02
C ILE A 149 -4.27 -5.51 -10.81
N THR A 150 -3.25 -4.66 -10.66
CA THR A 150 -1.96 -4.80 -11.36
C THR A 150 -0.81 -4.72 -10.37
N GLU A 151 0.31 -5.36 -10.69
CA GLU A 151 1.59 -5.28 -9.95
C GLU A 151 2.55 -4.29 -10.62
#